data_AF-A0A2D4GL91-F1
#
_entry.id   AF-A0A2D4GL91-F1
#
_cell.length_a   1.000
_cell.length_b   1.000
_cell.length_c   1.000
_cell.angle_alpha   90.00
_cell.angle_beta   90.00
_cell.angle_gamma   90.00
#
_symmetry.space_group_name_H-M   'P 1'
#
loop_
_entity.id
_entity.type
_entity.pdbx_description
1 polymer ?
#
loop_
_entity_poly.entity_id
_entity_poly.type
_entity_poly.pdbx_seq_one_letter_code
_entity_poly.pdbx_strand_id
1 'polypeptide(L)'
;KYSFLDCAKPYLNVTKRQPPEIRILGTLRARYPTKITCATFASCSWMPPKFTWNDLLKGIESSLQLNGTQVYSVVDFLPSVADHKQNITCRVNYTSGTNSFSRETTVQLNVTCQKNFRNISQLKVQKGDCIQLRCKVKGNPLPRVTWFNEINVLKTKPQALNILLELPDL
;
A
#
# COMPACT_ATOMS: atom_id res chain seq x y z
N LYS A 1 -25.56 29.19 -21.37
CA LYS A 1 -24.29 29.39 -22.11
C LYS A 1 -23.35 28.27 -21.68
N TYR A 2 -23.38 27.13 -22.37
CA TYR A 2 -22.53 25.98 -22.05
C TYR A 2 -21.30 26.05 -22.95
N SER A 3 -20.13 26.27 -22.36
CA SER A 3 -18.86 26.30 -23.08
C SER A 3 -18.38 24.86 -23.26
N PHE A 4 -18.55 24.33 -24.47
CA PHE A 4 -17.96 23.07 -24.88
C PHE A 4 -16.46 23.31 -25.13
N LEU A 5 -15.59 22.57 -24.43
CA LEU A 5 -14.18 22.49 -24.77
C LEU A 5 -14.06 21.68 -26.06
N ASP A 6 -14.21 22.38 -27.19
CA ASP A 6 -14.03 21.82 -28.51
C ASP A 6 -12.52 21.64 -28.74
N CYS A 7 -12.04 20.40 -28.67
CA CYS A 7 -10.66 20.09 -29.03
C CYS A 7 -10.55 20.09 -30.56
N ALA A 8 -10.56 21.27 -31.17
CA ALA A 8 -10.12 21.48 -32.55
C ALA A 8 -8.70 20.89 -32.70
N LYS A 9 -8.44 20.09 -33.73
CA LYS A 9 -7.11 19.51 -34.01
C LYS A 9 -6.11 20.65 -34.26
N PRO A 10 -5.20 20.99 -33.32
CA PRO A 10 -4.07 21.83 -33.67
C PRO A 10 -2.93 20.89 -34.06
N TYR A 11 -2.10 21.27 -35.03
CA TYR A 11 -0.80 20.66 -35.15
C TYR A 11 -0.04 20.93 -33.83
N LEU A 12 0.00 19.97 -32.90
CA LEU A 12 0.51 20.21 -31.55
C LEU A 12 1.50 19.13 -31.13
N ASN A 13 2.73 19.59 -30.94
CA ASN A 13 3.85 18.89 -30.31
C ASN A 13 3.39 18.01 -29.14
N VAL A 14 3.91 16.79 -29.11
CA VAL A 14 3.69 15.75 -28.09
C VAL A 14 3.88 16.35 -26.69
N THR A 15 2.82 16.90 -26.11
CA THR A 15 2.81 17.28 -24.70
C THR A 15 2.72 15.97 -23.94
N LYS A 16 3.84 15.56 -23.32
CA LYS A 16 3.93 14.36 -22.48
C LYS A 16 2.71 14.31 -21.54
N ARG A 17 1.71 13.48 -21.85
CA ARG A 17 0.57 13.25 -20.94
C ARG A 17 1.10 12.69 -19.64
N GLN A 18 0.73 13.34 -18.53
CA GLN A 18 1.21 13.01 -17.19
C GLN A 18 0.75 11.59 -16.81
N PRO A 19 1.62 10.77 -16.18
CA PRO A 19 1.22 9.44 -15.71
C PRO A 19 0.14 9.56 -14.63
N PRO A 20 -0.65 8.49 -14.40
CA PRO A 20 -1.66 8.50 -13.35
C PRO A 20 -1.01 8.70 -11.97
N GLU A 21 -1.74 9.28 -11.04
CA GLU A 21 -1.27 9.51 -9.68
C GLU A 21 -1.93 8.49 -8.74
N ILE A 22 -1.12 7.73 -8.00
CA ILE A 22 -1.63 6.85 -6.94
C ILE A 22 -1.62 7.63 -5.63
N ARG A 23 -2.79 7.76 -5.02
CA ARG A 23 -3.03 8.44 -3.74
C ARG A 23 -3.42 7.42 -2.68
N ILE A 24 -2.65 7.42 -1.59
CA ILE A 24 -2.89 6.62 -0.39
C ILE A 24 -3.10 7.59 0.76
N LEU A 25 -4.27 7.55 1.40
CA LEU A 25 -4.58 8.46 2.51
C LEU A 25 -4.00 7.90 3.81
N GLY A 26 -3.01 8.62 4.36
CA GLY A 26 -2.36 8.24 5.61
C GLY A 26 -1.41 7.03 5.47
N THR A 27 -1.11 6.40 6.60
CA THR A 27 -0.23 5.23 6.67
C THR A 27 -1.03 3.94 6.63
N LEU A 28 -0.65 3.01 5.75
CA LEU A 28 -1.28 1.70 5.67
C LEU A 28 -1.02 0.94 6.98
N ARG A 29 -2.07 0.39 7.58
CA ARG A 29 -1.99 -0.41 8.81
C ARG A 29 -2.51 -1.81 8.52
N ALA A 30 -1.70 -2.83 8.81
CA ALA A 30 -2.09 -4.21 8.61
C ALA A 30 -3.45 -4.51 9.26
N ARG A 31 -4.34 -5.16 8.49
CA ARG A 31 -5.73 -5.51 8.82
C ARG A 31 -6.68 -4.34 9.06
N TYR A 32 -6.26 -3.13 8.75
CA TYR A 32 -7.13 -1.97 8.76
C TYR A 32 -7.50 -1.61 7.32
N PRO A 33 -8.78 -1.78 6.92
CA PRO A 33 -9.19 -1.52 5.54
C PRO A 33 -9.00 -0.04 5.21
N THR A 34 -8.44 0.24 4.04
CA THR A 34 -8.25 1.61 3.56
C THR A 34 -8.47 1.71 2.06
N LYS A 35 -8.69 2.93 1.58
CA LYS A 35 -8.94 3.20 0.16
C LYS A 35 -7.66 3.61 -0.55
N ILE A 36 -7.36 2.94 -1.65
CA ILE A 36 -6.31 3.36 -2.58
C ILE A 36 -6.98 3.96 -3.81
N THR A 37 -6.54 5.15 -4.19
CA THR A 37 -7.11 5.88 -5.33
C THR A 37 -6.05 6.03 -6.41
N CYS A 38 -6.38 5.64 -7.64
CA CYS A 38 -5.58 6.01 -8.81
C CYS A 38 -6.35 7.04 -9.61
N ALA A 39 -5.75 8.22 -9.80
CA ALA A 39 -6.39 9.34 -10.45
C ALA A 39 -5.64 9.75 -11.72
N THR A 40 -6.39 10.14 -12.75
CA THR A 40 -5.85 10.70 -13.98
C THR A 40 -6.78 11.77 -14.51
N PHE A 41 -6.27 12.66 -15.36
CA PHE A 41 -7.13 13.66 -15.98
C PHE A 41 -8.01 13.01 -17.04
N ALA A 42 -9.29 13.33 -17.00
CA ALA A 42 -10.26 12.96 -18.02
C ALA A 42 -9.71 13.38 -19.39
N SER A 43 -9.54 12.40 -20.27
CA SER A 43 -9.36 12.70 -21.68
C SER A 43 -10.71 13.14 -22.27
N CYS A 44 -10.66 13.69 -23.48
CA CYS A 44 -11.84 14.07 -24.24
C CYS A 44 -12.93 12.99 -24.19
N SER A 45 -14.20 13.37 -24.21
CA SER A 45 -15.38 12.50 -24.00
C SER A 45 -15.46 11.25 -24.88
N TRP A 46 -14.74 11.23 -26.01
CA TRP A 46 -14.66 10.13 -26.98
C TRP A 46 -13.53 9.12 -26.71
N MET A 47 -12.68 9.37 -25.71
CA MET A 47 -11.59 8.47 -25.31
C MET A 47 -11.63 8.21 -23.79
N PRO A 48 -12.57 7.35 -23.32
CA PRO A 48 -12.70 7.05 -21.91
C PRO A 48 -11.49 6.27 -21.39
N PRO A 49 -10.90 6.65 -20.24
CA PRO A 49 -9.80 5.91 -19.62
C PRO A 49 -10.30 4.60 -18.99
N LYS A 50 -9.56 3.51 -19.21
CA LYS A 50 -9.76 2.21 -18.54
C LYS A 50 -8.65 1.98 -17.53
N PHE A 51 -9.02 1.82 -16.27
CA PHE A 51 -8.09 1.54 -15.19
C PHE A 51 -7.90 0.03 -15.02
N THR A 52 -6.66 -0.37 -14.83
CA THR A 52 -6.26 -1.75 -14.55
C THR A 52 -5.20 -1.72 -13.45
N TRP A 53 -5.39 -2.53 -12.42
CA TRP A 53 -4.40 -2.72 -11.36
C TRP A 53 -3.60 -4.00 -11.57
N ASN A 54 -2.46 -4.13 -10.89
CA ASN A 54 -1.70 -5.37 -10.87
C ASN A 54 -2.42 -6.48 -10.07
N ASP A 55 -1.93 -7.72 -10.17
CA ASP A 55 -2.58 -8.90 -9.57
C ASP A 55 -2.82 -8.78 -8.06
N LEU A 56 -2.02 -7.98 -7.33
CA LEU A 56 -2.21 -7.70 -5.90
C LEU A 56 -3.57 -7.05 -5.60
N LEU A 57 -4.11 -6.26 -6.53
CA LEU A 57 -5.37 -5.51 -6.38
C LEU A 57 -6.45 -5.93 -7.39
N LYS A 58 -6.14 -6.89 -8.28
CA LYS A 58 -6.98 -7.26 -9.45
C LYS A 58 -8.29 -7.99 -9.12
N GLY A 59 -8.60 -8.23 -7.86
CA GLY A 59 -9.86 -8.85 -7.41
C GLY A 59 -10.66 -7.99 -6.42
N ILE A 60 -10.21 -6.76 -6.18
CA ILE A 60 -10.86 -5.84 -5.23
C ILE A 60 -11.93 -5.05 -5.97
N GLU A 61 -13.07 -4.82 -5.30
CA GLU A 61 -14.11 -3.95 -5.83
C GLU A 61 -13.54 -2.56 -6.14
N SER A 62 -13.59 -2.20 -7.43
CA SER A 62 -13.11 -0.92 -7.91
C SER A 62 -14.30 -0.06 -8.35
N SER A 63 -14.38 1.16 -7.83
CA SER A 63 -15.38 2.14 -8.26
C SER A 63 -14.72 3.20 -9.14
N LEU A 64 -15.32 3.50 -10.29
CA LEU A 64 -14.92 4.62 -11.13
C LEU A 64 -15.75 5.85 -10.74
N GLN A 65 -15.06 6.94 -10.42
CA GLN A 65 -15.68 8.20 -10.05
C GLN A 65 -15.12 9.33 -10.91
N LEU A 66 -16.00 10.28 -11.26
CA LEU A 66 -15.67 11.47 -12.04
C LEU A 66 -15.86 12.70 -11.17
N ASN A 67 -14.84 13.53 -11.04
CA ASN A 67 -14.93 14.83 -10.39
C ASN A 67 -14.40 15.90 -11.34
N GLY A 68 -15.33 16.54 -12.07
CA GLY A 68 -15.00 17.54 -13.09
C GLY A 68 -14.12 16.95 -14.21
N THR A 69 -12.87 17.40 -14.28
CA THR A 69 -11.88 16.96 -15.28
C THR A 69 -10.97 15.83 -14.79
N GLN A 70 -11.21 15.23 -13.61
CA GLN A 70 -10.42 14.11 -13.09
C GLN A 70 -11.26 12.83 -12.99
N VAL A 71 -10.73 11.73 -13.52
CA VAL A 71 -11.31 10.38 -13.38
C VAL A 71 -10.42 9.58 -12.44
N TYR A 72 -11.02 8.85 -11.51
CA TYR A 72 -10.27 8.04 -10.58
C TYR A 72 -10.93 6.68 -10.32
N SER A 73 -10.08 5.67 -10.12
CA SER A 73 -10.44 4.34 -9.68
C SER A 73 -10.10 4.22 -8.19
N VAL A 74 -11.10 3.89 -7.38
CA VAL A 74 -10.95 3.66 -5.94
C VAL A 74 -11.11 2.18 -5.64
N VAL A 75 -10.17 1.60 -4.92
CA VAL A 75 -10.20 0.20 -4.47
C VAL A 75 -10.14 0.12 -2.95
N ASP A 76 -10.97 -0.76 -2.36
CA ASP A 76 -10.96 -1.05 -0.93
C ASP A 76 -9.90 -2.11 -0.61
N PHE A 77 -8.75 -1.66 -0.10
CA PHE A 77 -7.60 -2.53 0.18
C PHE A 77 -7.53 -2.91 1.65
N LEU A 78 -7.41 -4.21 1.92
CA LEU A 78 -7.12 -4.75 3.25
C LEU A 78 -5.63 -5.17 3.31
N PRO A 79 -4.72 -4.28 3.75
CA PRO A 79 -3.29 -4.57 3.78
C PRO A 79 -2.95 -5.68 4.78
N SER A 80 -2.02 -6.55 4.42
CA SER A 80 -1.37 -7.55 5.27
C SER A 80 0.07 -7.16 5.60
N VAL A 81 0.69 -7.87 6.54
CA VAL A 81 2.11 -7.66 6.90
C VAL A 81 3.02 -8.01 5.72
N ALA A 82 2.64 -9.03 4.94
CA ALA A 82 3.35 -9.49 3.75
C ALA A 82 3.33 -8.47 2.60
N ASP A 83 2.38 -7.53 2.61
CA ASP A 83 2.28 -6.47 1.60
C ASP A 83 3.30 -5.34 1.81
N HIS A 84 4.01 -5.33 2.95
CA HIS A 84 5.06 -4.35 3.19
C HIS A 84 6.17 -4.47 2.13
N LYS A 85 6.56 -3.33 1.52
CA LYS A 85 7.52 -3.22 0.41
C LYS A 85 7.09 -3.86 -0.90
N GLN A 86 5.86 -4.36 -1.01
CA GLN A 86 5.30 -4.78 -2.29
C GLN A 86 5.01 -3.56 -3.17
N ASN A 87 5.04 -3.76 -4.47
CA ASN A 87 4.75 -2.71 -5.44
C ASN A 87 3.31 -2.84 -5.95
N ILE A 88 2.58 -1.74 -5.94
CA ILE A 88 1.29 -1.63 -6.63
C ILE A 88 1.45 -0.81 -7.89
N THR A 89 0.83 -1.27 -8.97
CA THR A 89 0.86 -0.57 -10.26
C THR A 89 -0.56 -0.28 -10.70
N CYS A 90 -0.83 1.00 -10.94
CA CYS A 90 -2.03 1.43 -11.64
C CYS A 90 -1.70 1.73 -13.08
N ARG A 91 -2.37 1.06 -14.00
CA ARG A 91 -2.27 1.26 -15.44
C ARG A 91 -3.58 1.82 -15.99
N VAL A 92 -3.47 2.89 -16.76
CA VAL A 92 -4.59 3.53 -17.45
C VAL A 92 -4.40 3.35 -18.95
N ASN A 93 -5.39 2.71 -19.57
CA ASN A 93 -5.46 2.50 -21.01
C ASN A 93 -6.45 3.47 -21.63
N TYR A 94 -6.02 4.19 -22.66
CA TYR A 94 -6.85 5.12 -23.43
C TYR A 94 -7.08 4.55 -24.82
N THR A 95 -8.34 4.43 -25.22
CA THR A 95 -8.73 3.87 -26.52
C THR A 95 -9.44 4.92 -27.37
N SER A 96 -8.88 5.24 -28.54
CA SER A 96 -9.45 6.19 -29.50
C SER A 96 -9.42 5.56 -30.90
N GLY A 97 -10.57 5.08 -31.36
CA GLY A 97 -10.67 4.37 -32.64
C GLY A 97 -9.78 3.12 -32.65
N THR A 98 -8.84 3.05 -33.60
CA THR A 98 -7.86 1.96 -33.74
C THR A 98 -6.61 2.11 -32.87
N ASN A 99 -6.38 3.28 -32.29
CA ASN A 99 -5.18 3.54 -31.49
C ASN A 99 -5.49 3.34 -30.00
N SER A 100 -4.63 2.57 -29.33
CA SER A 100 -4.61 2.45 -27.88
C SER A 100 -3.24 2.82 -27.34
N PHE A 101 -3.21 3.55 -26.24
CA PHE A 101 -1.97 3.79 -25.52
C PHE A 101 -2.22 3.67 -24.02
N SER A 102 -1.18 3.29 -23.28
CA SER A 102 -1.25 3.12 -21.84
C SER A 102 -0.21 3.94 -21.10
N ARG A 103 -0.54 4.31 -19.87
CA ARG A 103 0.36 4.91 -18.90
C ARG A 103 0.19 4.20 -17.57
N GLU A 104 1.28 4.04 -16.85
CA GLU A 104 1.26 3.37 -15.56
C GLU A 104 2.14 4.09 -14.55
N THR A 105 1.79 3.91 -13.29
CA THR A 105 2.55 4.40 -12.15
C THR A 105 2.64 3.28 -11.14
N THR A 106 3.84 3.11 -10.60
CA THR A 106 4.14 2.11 -9.59
C THR A 106 4.55 2.79 -8.29
N VAL A 107 3.95 2.38 -7.18
CA VAL A 107 4.28 2.86 -5.83
C VAL A 107 4.58 1.67 -4.94
N GLN A 108 5.62 1.79 -4.12
CA GLN A 108 5.95 0.80 -3.11
C GLN A 108 5.09 1.03 -1.86
N LEU A 109 4.42 -0.03 -1.39
CA LEU A 109 3.58 0.00 -0.20
C LEU A 109 4.42 0.09 1.06
N ASN A 110 4.05 1.03 1.94
CA ASN A 110 4.59 1.11 3.29
C ASN A 110 3.51 0.71 4.29
N VAL A 111 3.38 -0.61 4.50
CA VAL A 111 2.46 -1.16 5.50
C VAL A 111 3.15 -1.16 6.86
N THR A 112 2.52 -0.50 7.82
CA THR A 112 2.88 -0.54 9.22
C THR A 112 1.99 -1.52 9.96
N CYS A 113 2.49 -2.04 11.06
CA CYS A 113 1.71 -2.91 11.92
C CYS A 113 1.70 -2.31 13.31
N GLN A 114 0.51 -2.25 13.91
CA GLN A 114 0.38 -1.68 15.25
C GLN A 114 0.98 -2.66 16.27
N LYS A 115 2.21 -2.36 16.69
CA LYS A 115 2.95 -3.14 17.69
C LYS A 115 2.29 -2.92 19.05
N ASN A 116 1.41 -3.84 19.45
CA ASN A 116 0.75 -3.77 20.75
C ASN A 116 1.71 -4.22 21.85
N PHE A 117 2.25 -3.26 22.59
CA PHE A 117 3.01 -3.53 23.82
C PHE A 117 2.04 -3.90 24.95
N ARG A 118 1.72 -5.19 25.11
CA ARG A 118 0.98 -5.66 26.28
C ARG A 118 1.94 -6.35 27.26
N ASN A 119 1.86 -5.94 28.52
CA ASN A 119 2.79 -6.29 29.58
C ASN A 119 2.28 -7.50 30.36
N ILE A 120 2.25 -8.73 29.80
CA ILE A 120 1.58 -9.84 30.50
C ILE A 120 2.18 -11.21 30.14
N SER A 121 2.23 -12.06 31.16
CA SER A 121 2.50 -13.50 31.19
C SER A 121 1.74 -14.36 30.16
N GLN A 122 0.66 -13.87 29.55
CA GLN A 122 -0.05 -14.51 28.44
C GLN A 122 -0.56 -13.48 27.43
N LEU A 123 -0.27 -13.73 26.15
CA LEU A 123 -0.75 -12.93 25.01
C LEU A 123 -1.56 -13.83 24.08
N LYS A 124 -2.82 -13.46 23.83
CA LYS A 124 -3.63 -14.07 22.76
C LYS A 124 -3.40 -13.29 21.48
N VAL A 125 -2.85 -13.96 20.48
CA VAL A 125 -2.59 -13.42 19.14
C VAL A 125 -3.48 -14.11 18.13
N GLN A 126 -3.85 -13.41 17.07
CA GLN A 126 -4.47 -14.01 15.90
C GLN A 126 -3.44 -14.15 14.79
N LYS A 127 -3.72 -15.05 13.84
CA LYS A 127 -2.89 -15.17 12.66
C LYS A 127 -2.85 -13.83 11.90
N GLY A 128 -1.67 -13.39 11.50
CA GLY A 128 -1.42 -12.08 10.87
C GLY A 128 -1.20 -10.92 11.83
N ASP A 129 -1.13 -11.15 13.14
CA ASP A 129 -0.68 -10.13 14.10
C ASP A 129 0.82 -9.86 13.95
N CYS A 130 1.24 -8.60 14.16
CA CYS A 130 2.65 -8.30 14.43
C CYS A 130 2.82 -7.88 15.88
N ILE A 131 3.62 -8.66 16.60
CA ILE A 131 3.86 -8.41 18.02
C ILE A 131 5.32 -8.04 18.25
N GLN A 132 5.53 -7.21 19.27
CA GLN A 132 6.84 -6.88 19.78
C GLN A 132 6.93 -7.29 21.25
N LEU A 133 7.69 -8.36 21.51
CA LEU A 133 7.94 -8.84 22.86
C LEU A 133 9.15 -8.11 23.45
N ARG A 134 8.99 -7.58 24.67
CA ARG A 134 10.03 -6.85 25.38
C ARG A 134 10.41 -7.57 26.67
N CYS A 135 11.67 -7.95 26.77
CA CYS A 135 12.24 -8.49 28.01
C CYS A 135 13.16 -7.43 28.63
N LYS A 136 12.90 -7.09 29.91
CA LYS A 136 13.74 -6.21 30.72
C LYS A 136 14.34 -7.06 31.83
N VAL A 137 15.66 -7.01 31.95
CA VAL A 137 16.40 -7.82 32.92
C VAL A 137 17.36 -6.91 33.67
N LYS A 138 17.64 -7.22 34.94
CA LYS A 138 18.66 -6.55 35.75
C LYS A 138 19.74 -7.58 36.09
N GLY A 139 21.00 -7.19 36.01
CA GLY A 139 22.12 -8.03 36.38
C GLY A 139 23.42 -7.24 36.37
N ASN A 140 24.27 -7.50 37.35
CA ASN A 140 25.63 -6.98 37.41
C ASN A 140 26.57 -8.17 37.71
N PRO A 141 27.41 -8.62 36.76
CA PRO A 141 27.66 -8.02 35.45
C PRO A 141 26.48 -8.15 34.48
N LEU A 142 26.52 -7.37 33.39
CA LEU A 142 25.47 -7.34 32.37
C LEU A 142 25.18 -8.75 31.81
N PRO A 143 23.95 -9.28 31.94
CA PRO A 143 23.64 -10.64 31.55
C PRO A 143 23.52 -10.81 30.03
N ARG A 144 23.68 -12.04 29.55
CA ARG A 144 23.30 -12.45 28.20
C ARG A 144 21.82 -12.80 28.20
N VAL A 145 21.05 -12.22 27.28
CA VAL A 145 19.60 -12.45 27.19
C VAL A 145 19.26 -13.08 25.84
N THR A 146 18.46 -14.15 25.88
CA THR A 146 18.09 -14.95 24.71
C THR A 146 16.58 -15.15 24.68
N TRP A 147 15.96 -14.87 23.54
CA TRP A 147 14.62 -15.31 23.20
C TRP A 147 14.68 -16.68 22.53
N PHE A 148 13.83 -17.59 22.96
CA PHE A 148 13.67 -18.92 22.39
C PHE A 148 12.18 -19.31 22.39
N ASN A 149 11.78 -20.18 21.46
CA ASN A 149 10.53 -20.93 21.54
C ASN A 149 10.84 -22.38 21.97
N GLU A 150 9.85 -23.27 21.96
CA GLU A 150 9.97 -24.65 22.44
C GLU A 150 11.19 -25.42 21.90
N ILE A 151 11.71 -25.03 20.72
CA ILE A 151 12.76 -25.80 20.02
C ILE A 151 13.90 -24.90 19.51
N ASN A 152 13.65 -23.61 19.22
CA ASN A 152 14.58 -22.74 18.49
C ASN A 152 14.93 -21.46 19.26
N VAL A 153 16.19 -21.04 19.12
CA VAL A 153 16.65 -19.71 19.54
C VAL A 153 16.21 -18.68 18.50
N LEU A 154 15.41 -17.70 18.92
CA LEU A 154 14.86 -16.66 18.05
C LEU A 154 15.77 -15.44 17.98
N LYS A 155 16.36 -15.02 19.11
CA LYS A 155 17.22 -13.84 19.16
C LYS A 155 18.08 -13.81 20.42
N THR A 156 19.37 -13.51 20.27
CA THR A 156 20.31 -13.41 21.40
C THR A 156 20.96 -12.04 21.41
N LYS A 157 21.12 -11.45 22.60
CA LYS A 157 21.91 -10.23 22.80
C LYS A 157 22.84 -10.40 24.01
N PRO A 158 24.17 -10.35 23.82
CA PRO A 158 25.11 -10.34 24.94
C PRO A 158 25.05 -8.98 25.66
N GLN A 159 25.27 -9.01 26.98
CA GLN A 159 25.40 -7.81 27.84
C GLN A 159 24.25 -6.80 27.68
N ALA A 160 23.01 -7.25 27.89
CA ALA A 160 21.82 -6.43 27.66
C ALA A 160 20.87 -6.42 28.86
N LEU A 161 20.42 -5.22 29.23
CA LEU A 161 19.32 -5.02 30.20
C LEU A 161 17.95 -5.02 29.52
N ASN A 162 17.93 -4.92 28.19
CA ASN A 162 16.71 -4.88 27.38
C ASN A 162 16.90 -5.58 26.02
N ILE A 163 15.93 -6.40 25.64
CA ILE A 163 15.88 -7.04 24.31
C ILE A 163 14.46 -7.02 23.76
N LEU A 164 14.36 -6.77 22.45
CA LEU A 164 13.10 -6.71 21.70
C LEU A 164 13.10 -7.82 20.64
N LEU A 165 12.05 -8.64 20.64
CA LEU A 165 11.77 -9.62 19.60
C LEU A 165 10.56 -9.15 18.80
N GLU A 166 10.72 -9.04 17.49
CA GLU A 166 9.65 -8.68 16.56
C GLU A 166 9.24 -9.95 15.81
N LEU A 167 7.95 -10.28 15.88
CA LEU A 167 7.38 -11.42 15.16
C LEU A 167 6.35 -10.85 14.18
N PRO A 168 6.76 -10.62 12.91
CA PRO A 168 5.82 -10.25 11.86
C PRO A 168 5.02 -11.48 11.43
N ASP A 169 3.71 -11.30 11.25
CA ASP A 169 2.84 -12.30 10.59
C ASP A 169 2.74 -13.66 11.33
N LEU A 170 2.32 -13.62 12.61
CA LEU A 170 2.09 -14.83 13.42
C LEU A 170 0.98 -15.75 12.90
#